data_AF-U6DLK7-F1
#
_entry.id   AF-U6DLK7-F1
#
_cell.length_a   1.000
_cell.length_b   1.000
_cell.length_c   1.000
_cell.angle_alpha   90.00
_cell.angle_beta   90.00
_cell.angle_gamma   90.00
#
_symmetry.space_group_name_H-M   'P 1'
#
loop_
_entity.id
_entity.type
_entity.pdbx_description
1 polymer ?
#
loop_
_entity_poly.entity_id
_entity_poly.type
_entity_poly.pdbx_seq_one_letter_code
_entity_poly.pdbx_strand_id
1 'polypeptide(L)'
;MPEGPELHLASLYVNEACKGLVFAGCVEKSPVSRNPEVPFESSAYCISSSARGKELRLTLSPLPGSQPPQEPLALVFRFGMSGSFQLAPRDALPAHAHLRFYTAPPGPPLALCFVDIRRFGHWDLGGEWQPGRGPCVLLEYEQFRENVLRN
;
A
#
# COMPACT_ATOMS: atom_id res chain seq x y z
N MET A 1 7.19 16.14 -0.85
CA MET A 1 6.00 16.00 0.02
C MET A 1 4.83 15.84 -0.92
N PRO A 2 4.09 14.73 -0.87
CA PRO A 2 3.10 14.43 -1.88
C PRO A 2 1.86 15.29 -1.69
N GLU A 3 1.12 15.41 -2.78
CA GLU A 3 -0.22 15.99 -2.84
C GLU A 3 -1.23 14.90 -3.22
N GLY A 4 -2.53 15.19 -3.09
CA GLY A 4 -3.60 14.24 -3.41
C GLY A 4 -3.48 13.54 -4.77
N PRO A 5 -3.14 14.25 -5.86
CA PRO A 5 -2.97 13.63 -7.18
C PRO A 5 -1.90 12.52 -7.21
N GLU A 6 -0.80 12.68 -6.48
CA GLU A 6 0.29 11.70 -6.44
C GLU A 6 -0.17 10.39 -5.78
N LEU A 7 -0.90 10.46 -4.66
CA LEU A 7 -1.44 9.27 -4.00
C LEU A 7 -2.50 8.60 -4.86
N HIS A 8 -3.33 9.38 -5.55
CA HIS A 8 -4.33 8.84 -6.46
C HIS A 8 -3.69 8.09 -7.63
N LEU A 9 -2.70 8.69 -8.30
CA LEU A 9 -1.97 8.04 -9.39
C LEU A 9 -1.18 6.81 -8.91
N ALA A 10 -0.56 6.88 -7.73
CA ALA A 10 0.12 5.72 -7.15
C ALA A 10 -0.86 4.58 -6.84
N SER A 11 -2.07 4.89 -6.39
CA SER A 11 -3.11 3.89 -6.15
C SER A 11 -3.59 3.23 -7.45
N LEU A 12 -3.79 4.03 -8.50
CA LEU A 12 -4.10 3.50 -9.84
C LEU A 12 -2.97 2.60 -10.37
N TYR A 13 -1.71 3.04 -10.22
CA TYR A 13 -0.54 2.26 -10.59
C TYR A 13 -0.51 0.91 -9.88
N VAL A 14 -0.69 0.89 -8.55
CA VAL A 14 -0.71 -0.37 -7.78
C VAL A 14 -1.80 -1.29 -8.30
N ASN A 15 -3.01 -0.78 -8.53
CA ASN A 15 -4.13 -1.59 -9.01
C ASN A 15 -3.87 -2.18 -10.40
N GLU A 16 -3.33 -1.38 -11.32
CA GLU A 16 -3.06 -1.85 -12.69
C GLU A 16 -1.85 -2.80 -12.72
N ALA A 17 -0.77 -2.47 -12.03
CA ALA A 17 0.45 -3.28 -12.00
C ALA A 17 0.27 -4.61 -11.24
N CYS A 18 -0.59 -4.65 -10.23
CA CYS A 18 -0.90 -5.88 -9.48
C CYS A 18 -2.03 -6.69 -10.09
N LYS A 19 -2.68 -6.19 -11.15
CA LYS A 19 -3.82 -6.85 -11.79
C LYS A 19 -3.38 -8.20 -12.37
N GLY A 20 -4.03 -9.26 -11.91
CA GLY A 20 -3.71 -10.64 -12.34
C GLY A 20 -2.45 -11.22 -11.72
N LEU A 21 -1.74 -10.48 -10.87
CA LEU A 21 -0.63 -11.03 -10.07
C LEU A 21 -1.18 -11.70 -8.80
N VAL A 22 -0.56 -12.82 -8.44
CA VAL A 22 -0.78 -13.50 -7.17
C VAL A 22 0.49 -13.35 -6.35
N PHE A 23 0.33 -12.94 -5.10
CA PHE A 23 1.41 -12.78 -4.11
C PHE A 23 1.37 -13.93 -3.11
N ALA A 24 2.51 -14.21 -2.46
CA ALA A 24 2.63 -15.27 -1.48
C ALA A 24 3.67 -14.98 -0.39
N GLY A 25 3.57 -15.72 0.71
CA GLY A 25 4.47 -15.65 1.85
C GLY A 25 4.21 -14.45 2.75
N CYS A 26 5.21 -14.13 3.57
CA CYS A 26 5.16 -13.02 4.50
C CYS A 26 5.39 -11.67 3.79
N VAL A 27 4.87 -10.61 4.41
CA VAL A 27 5.28 -9.23 4.07
C VAL A 27 6.60 -8.92 4.76
N GLU A 28 7.62 -8.50 4.01
CA GLU A 28 8.93 -8.24 4.59
C GLU A 28 9.22 -6.75 4.78
N LYS A 29 9.51 -6.35 6.02
CA LYS A 29 10.05 -5.03 6.33
C LYS A 29 11.58 -5.04 6.28
N SER A 30 12.20 -3.95 5.83
CA SER A 30 13.64 -3.77 6.02
C SER A 30 13.99 -3.60 7.51
N PRO A 31 15.15 -4.10 7.98
CA PRO A 31 15.53 -4.00 9.39
C PRO A 31 15.75 -2.55 9.86
N VAL A 32 16.05 -1.63 8.95
CA VAL A 32 16.33 -0.22 9.26
C VAL A 32 15.06 0.65 9.38
N SER A 33 13.91 0.16 8.91
CA SER A 33 12.64 0.89 9.01
C SER A 33 12.09 0.81 10.42
N ARG A 34 11.68 1.96 10.97
CA ARG A 34 11.06 2.08 12.31
C ARG A 34 9.53 1.93 12.28
N ASN A 35 8.95 1.76 11.10
CA ASN A 35 7.53 1.47 10.93
C ASN A 35 7.19 0.06 11.48
N PRO A 36 5.90 -0.22 11.79
CA PRO A 36 5.50 -1.52 12.32
C PRO A 36 5.79 -2.68 11.34
N GLU A 37 6.08 -3.86 11.90
CA GLU A 37 6.02 -5.12 11.15
C GLU A 37 4.59 -5.38 10.68
N VAL A 38 4.44 -6.11 9.57
CA VAL A 38 3.13 -6.47 9.01
C VAL A 38 2.90 -7.96 9.28
N PRO A 39 2.10 -8.34 10.30
CA PRO A 39 1.85 -9.73 10.65
C PRO A 39 0.85 -10.35 9.67
N PHE A 40 1.33 -10.67 8.47
CA PHE A 40 0.53 -11.26 7.40
C PHE A 40 1.35 -12.34 6.69
N GLU A 41 0.75 -13.51 6.54
CA GLU A 41 1.28 -14.61 5.76
C GLU A 41 0.13 -15.31 5.04
N SER A 42 0.27 -15.52 3.73
CA SER A 42 -0.66 -16.32 2.94
C SER A 42 0.07 -16.91 1.75
N SER A 43 -0.21 -18.16 1.41
CA SER A 43 0.34 -18.84 0.23
C SER A 43 -0.19 -18.28 -1.09
N ALA A 44 -1.30 -17.53 -1.07
CA ALA A 44 -1.85 -16.90 -2.26
C ALA A 44 -2.77 -15.75 -1.88
N TYR A 45 -2.44 -14.52 -2.29
CA TYR A 45 -3.26 -13.33 -2.06
C TYR A 45 -3.15 -12.33 -3.21
N CYS A 46 -4.15 -11.48 -3.34
CA CYS A 46 -4.14 -10.33 -4.26
C CYS A 46 -3.89 -9.03 -3.49
N ILE A 47 -3.32 -8.05 -4.19
CA ILE A 47 -3.11 -6.70 -3.68
C ILE A 47 -4.00 -5.74 -4.45
N SER A 48 -4.71 -4.88 -3.74
CA SER A 48 -5.44 -3.75 -4.30
C SER A 48 -5.17 -2.48 -3.50
N SER A 49 -5.54 -1.33 -4.02
CA SER A 49 -5.37 -0.06 -3.31
C SER A 49 -6.49 0.95 -3.60
N SER A 50 -6.59 1.92 -2.70
CA SER A 50 -7.43 3.11 -2.81
C SER A 50 -6.68 4.31 -2.24
N ALA A 51 -7.00 5.53 -2.67
CA ALA A 51 -6.40 6.75 -2.14
C ALA A 51 -7.47 7.70 -1.58
N ARG A 52 -7.14 8.44 -0.53
CA ARG A 52 -8.00 9.46 0.06
C ARG A 52 -7.15 10.62 0.57
N GLY A 53 -7.26 11.78 -0.08
CA GLY A 53 -6.41 12.92 0.24
C GLY A 53 -4.92 12.58 0.09
N LYS A 54 -4.14 12.78 1.15
CA LYS A 54 -2.69 12.50 1.18
C LYS A 54 -2.35 11.11 1.76
N GLU A 55 -3.29 10.18 1.68
CA GLU A 55 -3.16 8.81 2.19
C GLU A 55 -3.49 7.79 1.09
N LEU A 56 -2.79 6.66 1.11
CA LEU A 56 -3.07 5.51 0.24
C LEU A 56 -3.27 4.28 1.12
N ARG A 57 -4.39 3.58 0.92
CA ARG A 57 -4.68 2.31 1.58
C ARG A 57 -4.44 1.16 0.63
N LEU A 58 -3.62 0.21 1.05
CA LEU A 58 -3.34 -1.04 0.36
C LEU A 58 -4.08 -2.16 1.10
N THR A 59 -4.76 -3.05 0.37
CA THR A 59 -5.48 -4.19 0.92
C THR A 59 -4.88 -5.49 0.40
N LEU A 60 -4.46 -6.34 1.33
CA LEU A 60 -4.00 -7.71 1.11
C LEU A 60 -5.20 -8.64 1.27
N SER A 61 -5.59 -9.33 0.20
CA SER A 61 -6.78 -10.19 0.19
C SER A 61 -6.38 -11.63 -0.12
N PRO A 62 -6.32 -12.51 0.90
CA PRO A 62 -6.09 -13.94 0.71
C PRO A 62 -7.09 -14.55 -0.28
N LEU A 63 -6.60 -15.42 -1.16
CA LEU A 63 -7.43 -16.13 -2.13
C LEU A 63 -8.13 -17.33 -1.47
N PRO A 64 -9.29 -17.77 -2.00
CA PRO A 64 -9.97 -18.96 -1.49
C PRO A 64 -9.05 -20.18 -1.46
N GLY A 65 -8.97 -20.84 -0.30
CA GLY A 65 -8.12 -22.02 -0.09
C GLY A 65 -6.65 -21.70 0.23
N SER A 66 -6.24 -20.43 0.27
CA SER A 66 -4.89 -20.06 0.71
C SER A 66 -4.66 -20.46 2.17
N GLN A 67 -3.43 -20.89 2.46
CA GLN A 67 -2.94 -21.27 3.78
C GLN A 67 -1.79 -20.35 4.23
N PRO A 68 -1.64 -20.03 5.53
CA PRO A 68 -2.61 -20.30 6.59
C PRO A 68 -3.92 -19.51 6.38
N PRO A 69 -5.02 -19.87 7.07
CA PRO A 69 -6.23 -19.07 7.08
C PRO A 69 -5.90 -17.67 7.61
N GLN A 70 -6.16 -16.66 6.79
CA GLN A 70 -5.78 -15.28 7.06
C GLN A 70 -6.95 -14.38 6.65
N GLU A 71 -7.28 -13.42 7.50
CA GLU A 71 -8.25 -12.39 7.16
C GLU A 71 -7.61 -11.32 6.25
N PRO A 72 -8.39 -10.66 5.37
CA PRO A 72 -7.90 -9.52 4.61
C PRO A 72 -7.29 -8.46 5.54
N LEU A 73 -6.08 -8.00 5.20
CA LEU A 73 -5.37 -6.99 5.97
C LEU A 73 -5.21 -5.72 5.14
N ALA A 74 -5.65 -4.60 5.69
CA ALA A 74 -5.40 -3.29 5.11
C ALA A 74 -4.22 -2.59 5.81
N LEU A 75 -3.54 -1.73 5.06
CA LEU A 75 -2.43 -0.89 5.49
C LEU A 75 -2.63 0.52 4.94
N VAL A 76 -2.51 1.55 5.78
CA VAL A 76 -2.60 2.95 5.34
C VAL A 76 -1.21 3.57 5.30
N PHE A 77 -0.83 4.08 4.13
CA PHE A 77 0.46 4.68 3.83
C PHE A 77 0.35 6.20 3.69
N ARG A 78 1.37 6.89 4.21
CA ARG A 78 1.66 8.30 3.98
C ARG A 78 3.07 8.38 3.39
N PHE A 79 3.25 8.94 2.19
CA PHE A 79 4.53 8.81 1.47
C PHE A 79 5.66 9.71 2.01
N GLY A 80 5.38 10.67 2.89
CA GLY A 80 6.43 11.55 3.42
C GLY A 80 7.01 12.45 2.34
N MET A 81 8.31 12.37 2.02
CA MET A 81 8.91 13.19 0.96
C MET A 81 9.42 12.40 -0.24
N SER A 82 9.68 11.11 -0.09
CA SER A 82 10.27 10.25 -1.13
C SER A 82 9.62 8.87 -1.22
N GLY A 83 8.52 8.64 -0.49
CA GLY A 83 7.77 7.39 -0.56
C GLY A 83 7.18 7.19 -1.95
N SER A 84 7.30 5.96 -2.46
CA SER A 84 6.72 5.54 -3.74
C SER A 84 6.46 4.04 -3.74
N PHE A 85 5.55 3.58 -4.60
CA PHE A 85 5.41 2.16 -4.91
C PHE A 85 6.11 1.83 -6.22
N GLN A 86 6.85 0.73 -6.23
CA GLN A 86 7.56 0.23 -7.41
C GLN A 86 7.40 -1.28 -7.49
N LEU A 87 7.02 -1.79 -8.65
CA LEU A 87 7.09 -3.21 -8.99
C LEU A 87 8.43 -3.49 -9.65
N ALA A 88 9.26 -4.35 -9.04
CA ALA A 88 10.60 -4.66 -9.49
C ALA A 88 10.82 -6.18 -9.61
N PRO A 89 11.78 -6.63 -10.45
CA PRO A 89 12.26 -8.01 -10.40
C PRO A 89 12.79 -8.38 -9.01
N ARG A 90 12.55 -9.62 -8.57
CA ARG A 90 12.95 -10.09 -7.23
C ARG A 90 14.47 -10.03 -6.99
N ASP A 91 15.27 -10.16 -8.03
CA ASP A 91 16.73 -10.11 -8.01
C ASP A 91 17.31 -8.69 -8.15
N ALA A 92 16.46 -7.69 -8.42
CA ALA A 92 16.85 -6.30 -8.64
C ALA A 92 16.03 -5.33 -7.75
N LEU A 93 15.96 -5.63 -6.45
CA LEU A 93 15.21 -4.81 -5.50
C LEU A 93 15.82 -3.40 -5.35
N PRO A 94 15.00 -2.33 -5.33
CA PRO A 94 15.48 -0.98 -5.03
C PRO A 94 16.15 -0.90 -3.66
N ALA A 95 17.28 -0.18 -3.56
CA ALA A 95 18.11 -0.11 -2.34
C ALA A 95 17.35 0.33 -1.07
N HIS A 96 16.30 1.14 -1.23
CA HIS A 96 15.49 1.68 -0.15
C HIS A 96 14.07 1.08 -0.10
N ALA A 97 13.90 -0.16 -0.58
CA ALA A 97 12.66 -0.93 -0.48
C ALA A 97 12.40 -1.35 0.98
N HIS A 98 11.66 -0.51 1.70
CA HIS A 98 11.45 -0.66 3.14
C HIS A 98 10.33 -1.62 3.52
N LEU A 99 9.38 -1.88 2.61
CA LEU A 99 8.35 -2.91 2.74
C LEU A 99 8.18 -3.62 1.39
N ARG A 100 8.11 -4.96 1.40
CA ARG A 100 8.16 -5.79 0.19
C ARG A 100 7.10 -6.88 0.21
N PHE A 101 6.45 -7.07 -0.93
CA PHE A 101 5.45 -8.11 -1.19
C PHE A 101 5.86 -8.90 -2.43
N TYR A 102 6.02 -10.22 -2.31
CA TYR A 102 6.56 -11.05 -3.39
C TYR A 102 5.48 -11.83 -4.12
N THR A 103 5.64 -12.01 -5.43
CA THR A 103 4.75 -12.83 -6.24
C THR A 103 4.92 -14.33 -5.97
N ALA A 104 3.83 -15.08 -6.13
CA ALA A 104 3.78 -16.53 -6.01
C ALA A 104 4.28 -17.21 -7.30
N PRO A 105 5.00 -18.34 -7.21
CA PRO A 105 5.20 -19.24 -8.35
C PRO A 105 3.86 -19.83 -8.85
N PRO A 106 3.70 -20.16 -10.15
CA PRO A 106 4.70 -20.14 -11.23
C PRO A 106 4.80 -18.78 -11.97
N GLY A 107 4.26 -17.69 -11.42
CA GLY A 107 4.30 -16.36 -12.03
C GLY A 107 5.72 -15.77 -12.11
N PRO A 108 5.90 -14.64 -12.83
CA PRO A 108 7.19 -13.95 -12.89
C PRO A 108 7.64 -13.54 -11.48
N PRO A 109 8.92 -13.75 -11.11
CA PRO A 109 9.44 -13.44 -9.79
C PRO A 109 9.62 -11.93 -9.61
N LEU A 110 8.60 -11.29 -9.04
CA LEU A 110 8.50 -9.85 -8.85
C LEU A 110 8.31 -9.51 -7.37
N ALA A 111 8.56 -8.25 -7.04
CA ALA A 111 8.28 -7.68 -5.73
C ALA A 111 7.63 -6.31 -5.88
N LEU A 112 6.45 -6.13 -5.28
CA LEU A 112 5.91 -4.79 -5.03
C LEU A 112 6.65 -4.22 -3.81
N CYS A 113 7.21 -3.03 -3.95
CA CYS A 113 8.07 -2.41 -2.96
C CYS A 113 7.55 -1.02 -2.59
N PHE A 114 7.41 -0.74 -1.29
CA PHE A 114 7.35 0.63 -0.80
C PHE A 114 8.78 1.15 -0.61
N VAL A 115 9.19 2.09 -1.47
CA VAL A 115 10.54 2.66 -1.50
C VAL A 115 10.51 4.04 -0.89
N ASP A 116 11.38 4.31 0.09
CA ASP A 116 11.45 5.64 0.71
C ASP A 116 12.85 5.97 1.24
N ILE A 117 13.64 6.64 0.41
CA ILE A 117 15.05 6.98 0.71
C ILE A 117 15.18 7.79 2.01
N ARG A 118 14.28 8.75 2.23
CA ARG A 118 14.33 9.66 3.39
C ARG A 118 13.65 9.11 4.63
N ARG A 119 12.92 8.01 4.51
CA ARG A 119 12.20 7.33 5.62
C ARG A 119 11.25 8.24 6.39
N PHE A 120 10.66 9.21 5.69
CA PHE A 120 9.62 10.08 6.24
C PHE A 120 8.23 9.55 5.98
N GLY A 121 8.11 8.56 5.11
CA GLY A 121 6.91 7.80 4.89
C GLY A 121 6.60 6.91 6.09
N HIS A 122 5.31 6.74 6.33
CA HIS A 122 4.78 5.97 7.44
C HIS A 122 3.71 5.01 6.93
N TRP A 123 3.56 3.87 7.61
CA TRP A 123 2.40 3.02 7.43
C TRP A 123 1.84 2.53 8.75
N ASP A 124 0.52 2.44 8.80
CA ASP A 124 -0.23 1.97 9.96
C ASP A 124 -0.96 0.66 9.58
N LEU A 125 -1.07 -0.25 10.55
CA LEU A 125 -1.85 -1.47 10.40
C LEU A 125 -3.35 -1.13 10.51
N GLY A 126 -4.15 -1.72 9.62
CA GLY A 126 -5.59 -1.47 9.54
C GLY A 126 -5.98 -0.61 8.36
N GLY A 127 -7.30 -0.49 8.15
CA GLY A 127 -7.88 0.19 6.98
C GLY A 127 -8.43 1.59 7.26
N GLU A 128 -8.25 2.10 8.48
CA GLU A 128 -8.79 3.38 8.93
C GLU A 128 -7.93 4.54 8.45
N TRP A 129 -8.56 5.51 7.79
CA TRP A 129 -7.91 6.78 7.45
C TRP A 129 -7.56 7.57 8.71
N GLN A 130 -6.58 8.47 8.62
CA GLN A 130 -6.14 9.21 9.79
C GLN A 130 -7.31 10.03 10.39
N PRO A 131 -7.58 9.90 11.71
CA PRO A 131 -8.66 10.63 12.35
C PRO A 131 -8.46 12.14 12.24
N GLY A 132 -9.56 12.86 12.07
CA GLY A 132 -9.55 14.32 11.89
C GLY A 132 -9.22 14.79 10.47
N ARG A 133 -8.90 13.89 9.52
CA ARG A 133 -8.83 14.26 8.11
C ARG A 133 -10.21 14.35 7.49
N GLY A 134 -10.53 15.51 6.92
CA GLY A 134 -11.75 15.73 6.15
C GLY A 134 -11.81 14.93 4.85
N PRO A 135 -12.92 15.06 4.09
CA PRO A 135 -13.12 14.34 2.83
C PRO A 135 -12.08 14.69 1.76
N CYS A 136 -11.79 13.73 0.89
CA CYS A 136 -10.87 13.88 -0.23
C CYS A 136 -11.43 14.86 -1.27
N VAL A 137 -10.68 15.91 -1.57
CA VAL A 137 -11.06 16.93 -2.57
C VAL A 137 -11.23 16.37 -3.99
N LEU A 138 -10.60 15.22 -4.31
CA LEU A 138 -10.66 14.61 -5.64
C LEU A 138 -11.84 13.63 -5.78
N LEU A 139 -12.12 12.85 -4.75
CA LEU A 139 -13.05 11.71 -4.82
C LEU A 139 -14.34 11.92 -4.02
N GLU A 140 -14.37 12.89 -3.11
CA GLU A 140 -15.48 13.17 -2.19
C GLU A 140 -15.82 14.68 -2.24
N TYR A 141 -15.83 15.28 -3.43
CA TYR A 141 -15.91 16.75 -3.60
C TYR A 141 -17.12 17.38 -2.89
N GLU A 142 -18.32 16.80 -3.02
CA GLU A 142 -19.53 17.35 -2.39
C GLU A 142 -19.41 17.33 -0.86
N GLN A 143 -18.97 16.21 -0.28
CA GLN A 143 -18.75 16.07 1.16
C GLN A 143 -17.65 17.02 1.65
N PHE A 144 -16.56 17.17 0.88
CA PHE A 144 -15.50 18.12 1.17
C PHE A 144 -16.05 19.56 1.21
N ARG A 145 -16.81 19.95 0.19
CA ARG A 145 -17.42 21.28 0.09
C ARG A 145 -18.38 21.53 1.25
N GLU A 146 -19.27 20.59 1.54
CA GLU A 146 -20.20 20.71 2.66
C GLU A 146 -19.48 20.80 4.00
N ASN A 147 -18.44 20.00 4.21
CA ASN A 147 -17.64 20.04 5.42
C ASN A 147 -16.97 21.41 5.62
N VAL A 148 -16.50 22.06 4.56
CA VAL A 148 -15.92 23.41 4.68
C VAL A 148 -16.99 24.47 4.95
N LEU A 149 -18.17 24.36 4.33
CA LEU A 149 -19.23 25.37 4.45
C LEU A 149 -20.02 25.28 5.76
N ARG A 150 -20.00 24.12 6.44
CA ARG A 150 -20.73 23.88 7.71
C ARG A 150 -19.87 23.99 8.96
N ASN A 151 -18.54 24.05 8.81
CA ASN A 151 -17.60 24.35 9.90
C ASN A 151 -17.47 25.86 10.09
#